data_AF-A0A932S7J5-F1
#
_entry.id   AF-A0A932S7J5-F1
#
_cell.length_a   1.000
_cell.length_b   1.000
_cell.length_c   1.000
_cell.angle_alpha   90.00
_cell.angle_beta   90.00
_cell.angle_gamma   90.00
#
_symmetry.space_group_name_H-M   'P 1'
#
loop_
_entity.id
_entity.type
_entity.pdbx_description
1 polymer ?
#
loop_
_entity_poly.entity_id
_entity_poly.type
_entity_poly.pdbx_seq_one_letter_code
_entity_poly.pdbx_strand_id
1 'polypeptide(L)'
;MRDLEHLAEKHFELCHSELPNHRAILLIWYADLGVSINGAVVNYHCPKCGRVTSTKTDEFVQHETRGGLICDRCRREPEERASAFD
;
A
#
# COMPACT_ATOMS: atom_id res chain seq x y z
N MET A 1 -2.24 14.84 0.89
CA MET A 1 -2.83 14.29 2.13
C MET A 1 -4.22 13.72 1.90
N ARG A 2 -5.18 14.48 1.36
CA ARG A 2 -6.55 13.97 1.07
C ARG A 2 -6.61 12.68 0.25
N ASP A 3 -5.70 12.50 -0.70
CA ASP A 3 -5.72 11.29 -1.56
C ASP A 3 -5.28 10.02 -0.81
N LEU A 4 -4.32 10.14 0.12
CA LEU A 4 -3.88 9.01 0.95
C LEU A 4 -4.94 8.61 1.99
N GLU A 5 -5.68 9.59 2.50
CA GLU A 5 -6.80 9.33 3.43
C GLU A 5 -7.92 8.54 2.75
N HIS A 6 -8.28 8.89 1.50
CA HIS A 6 -9.25 8.12 0.70
C HIS A 6 -8.75 6.72 0.36
N LEU A 7 -7.45 6.55 0.07
CA LEU A 7 -6.86 5.24 -0.18
C LEU A 7 -6.92 4.35 1.06
N ALA A 8 -6.60 4.92 2.23
CA ALA A 8 -6.71 4.22 3.49
C ALA A 8 -8.16 3.82 3.76
N GLU A 9 -9.14 4.70 3.58
CA GLU A 9 -10.57 4.41 3.75
C GLU A 9 -11.03 3.24 2.86
N LYS A 10 -10.68 3.28 1.57
CA LYS A 10 -11.00 2.20 0.63
C LYS A 10 -10.36 0.87 1.03
N HIS A 11 -9.19 0.92 1.63
CA HIS A 11 -8.53 -0.26 2.17
C HIS A 11 -9.23 -0.81 3.43
N PHE A 12 -9.75 0.04 4.30
CA PHE A 12 -10.58 -0.41 5.43
C PHE A 12 -11.85 -1.11 4.99
N GLU A 13 -12.54 -0.58 3.99
CA GLU A 13 -13.77 -1.20 3.44
C GLU A 13 -13.51 -2.62 2.91
N LEU A 14 -12.35 -2.84 2.27
CA LEU A 14 -12.00 -4.14 1.70
C LEU A 14 -11.44 -5.13 2.74
N CYS A 15 -10.70 -4.65 3.74
CA CYS A 15 -10.07 -5.50 4.76
C CYS A 15 -10.96 -5.83 5.98
N HIS A 16 -12.12 -5.18 6.16
CA HIS A 16 -12.98 -5.32 7.36
C HIS A 16 -12.19 -5.27 8.69
N SER A 17 -11.11 -4.50 8.74
CA SER A 17 -10.26 -4.41 9.94
C SER A 17 -10.87 -3.41 10.92
N GLU A 18 -11.42 -3.90 12.03
CA GLU A 18 -12.06 -3.08 13.07
C GLU A 18 -11.07 -2.37 14.02
N LEU A 19 -9.76 -2.45 13.76
CA LEU A 19 -8.75 -1.91 14.69
C LEU A 19 -8.38 -0.46 14.32
N PRO A 20 -8.66 0.54 15.18
CA PRO A 20 -8.37 1.95 14.89
C PRO A 20 -6.88 2.24 14.64
N ASN A 21 -5.98 1.44 15.22
CA ASN A 21 -4.54 1.59 15.04
C ASN A 21 -4.04 1.17 13.65
N HIS A 22 -4.80 0.35 12.90
CA HIS A 22 -4.42 -0.05 11.54
C HIS A 22 -4.36 1.16 10.59
N ARG A 23 -5.15 2.22 10.82
CA ARG A 23 -5.24 3.34 9.85
C ARG A 23 -3.98 4.18 9.89
N ALA A 24 -3.52 4.49 11.10
CA ALA A 24 -2.27 5.20 11.30
C ALA A 24 -1.08 4.40 10.75
N ILE A 25 -1.03 3.08 11.03
CA ILE A 25 0.03 2.20 10.52
C ILE A 25 0.02 2.15 8.99
N LEU A 26 -1.15 2.07 8.35
CA LEU A 26 -1.28 2.09 6.89
C LEU A 26 -0.81 3.41 6.28
N LEU A 27 -1.19 4.53 6.88
CA LEU A 27 -0.77 5.85 6.39
C LEU A 27 0.75 6.04 6.50
N ILE A 28 1.36 5.60 7.60
CA ILE A 28 2.82 5.60 7.77
C ILE A 28 3.47 4.73 6.70
N TRP A 29 2.96 3.52 6.49
CA TRP A 29 3.49 2.61 5.49
C TRP A 29 3.35 3.16 4.05
N TYR A 30 2.23 3.81 3.72
CA TYR A 30 2.06 4.51 2.45
C TYR A 30 3.03 5.69 2.28
N ALA A 31 3.33 6.41 3.36
CA ALA A 31 4.33 7.47 3.33
C ALA A 31 5.73 6.92 3.08
N ASP A 32 6.12 5.81 3.74
CA ASP A 32 7.42 5.15 3.55
C ASP A 32 7.59 4.62 2.12
N LEU A 33 6.52 4.09 1.54
CA LEU A 33 6.48 3.68 0.14
C LEU A 33 6.49 4.87 -0.83
N GLY A 34 6.37 6.11 -0.36
CA GLY A 34 6.23 7.28 -1.22
C GLY A 34 5.00 7.21 -2.13
N VAL A 35 3.89 6.68 -1.60
CA VAL A 35 2.64 6.53 -2.35
C VAL A 35 2.15 7.91 -2.80
N SER A 36 1.83 8.03 -4.08
CA SER A 36 1.16 9.20 -4.66
C SER A 36 0.06 8.76 -5.61
N ILE A 37 -1.06 9.47 -5.58
CA ILE A 37 -2.23 9.14 -6.39
C ILE A 37 -2.40 10.18 -7.49
N ASN A 38 -2.58 9.71 -8.71
CA ASN A 38 -2.88 10.53 -9.87
C ASN A 38 -4.15 9.98 -10.56
N GLY A 39 -5.30 10.53 -10.19
CA GLY A 39 -6.60 10.02 -10.62
C GLY A 39 -6.85 8.61 -10.08
N ALA A 40 -7.01 7.63 -10.98
CA ALA A 40 -7.23 6.23 -10.61
C ALA A 40 -5.93 5.42 -10.43
N VAL A 41 -4.76 6.04 -10.62
CA VAL A 41 -3.45 5.37 -10.58
C VAL A 41 -2.73 5.69 -9.28
N VAL A 42 -2.19 4.66 -8.64
CA VAL A 42 -1.31 4.75 -7.47
C VAL A 42 0.11 4.51 -7.93
N ASN A 43 1.00 5.46 -7.66
CA ASN A 43 2.44 5.32 -7.83
C ASN A 43 3.08 5.09 -6.48
N TYR A 44 4.04 4.17 -6.38
CA TYR A 44 4.75 3.88 -5.15
C TYR A 44 6.16 3.36 -5.44
N HIS A 45 7.08 3.52 -4.50
CA HIS A 45 8.41 2.94 -4.55
C HIS A 45 8.35 1.47 -4.16
N CYS A 46 8.96 0.61 -4.96
CA CYS A 46 9.16 -0.78 -4.58
C CYS A 46 10.11 -0.85 -3.37
N PRO A 47 9.69 -1.45 -2.24
CA PRO A 47 10.53 -1.50 -1.03
C PRO A 47 11.84 -2.29 -1.23
N LYS A 48 11.87 -3.23 -2.19
CA LYS A 48 13.07 -4.02 -2.50
C LYS A 48 14.10 -3.32 -3.37
N CYS A 49 13.68 -2.51 -4.33
CA CYS A 49 14.60 -1.95 -5.33
C CYS A 49 14.53 -0.43 -5.50
N GLY A 50 13.65 0.25 -4.74
CA GLY A 50 13.45 1.70 -4.78
C GLY A 50 12.81 2.23 -6.07
N ARG A 51 12.52 1.37 -7.05
CA ARG A 51 11.95 1.80 -8.33
C ARG A 51 10.52 2.27 -8.15
N VAL A 52 10.18 3.40 -8.76
CA VAL A 52 8.78 3.85 -8.88
C VAL A 52 8.03 2.87 -9.78
N THR A 53 6.94 2.35 -9.27
CA THR A 53 5.98 1.50 -9.99
C THR A 53 4.60 2.12 -9.88
N SER A 54 3.72 1.79 -10.82
CA SER A 54 2.35 2.29 -10.84
C SER A 54 1.36 1.16 -11.07
N THR A 55 0.18 1.29 -10.48
CA THR A 55 -0.93 0.34 -10.64
C THR A 55 -2.25 1.07 -10.40
N LYS A 56 -3.39 0.44 -10.72
CA LYS A 56 -4.69 1.05 -10.41
C LYS A 56 -4.94 1.02 -8.91
N THR A 57 -5.70 1.99 -8.42
CA THR A 57 -6.06 2.10 -7.00
C THR A 57 -6.71 0.83 -6.47
N ASP A 58 -7.65 0.24 -7.22
CA ASP A 58 -8.28 -1.03 -6.85
C ASP A 58 -7.30 -2.20 -6.78
N GLU A 59 -6.40 -2.29 -7.75
CA GLU A 59 -5.38 -3.33 -7.83
C GLU A 59 -4.37 -3.17 -6.68
N PHE A 60 -3.95 -1.95 -6.37
CA PHE A 60 -3.06 -1.64 -5.26
C PHE A 60 -3.62 -2.16 -3.93
N VAL A 61 -4.87 -1.82 -3.62
CA VAL A 61 -5.52 -2.23 -2.37
C VAL A 61 -5.68 -3.75 -2.34
N GLN A 62 -6.16 -4.38 -3.42
CA GLN A 62 -6.29 -5.83 -3.48
C GLN A 62 -4.95 -6.57 -3.32
N HIS A 63 -3.88 -6.07 -3.93
CA HIS A 63 -2.57 -6.68 -3.85
C HIS A 63 -1.93 -6.52 -2.46
N GLU A 64 -2.09 -5.36 -1.84
CA GLU A 64 -1.71 -5.15 -0.44
C GLU A 64 -2.42 -6.16 0.46
N THR A 65 -3.76 -6.23 0.38
CA THR A 65 -4.57 -7.08 1.24
C THR A 65 -4.23 -8.57 1.09
N ARG A 66 -3.81 -9.00 -0.11
CA ARG A 66 -3.45 -10.39 -0.43
C ARG A 66 -1.98 -10.73 -0.19
N GLY A 67 -1.22 -9.85 0.46
CA GLY A 67 0.13 -10.17 0.91
C GLY A 67 1.24 -9.71 -0.02
N GLY A 68 1.02 -8.71 -0.88
CA GLY A 68 2.17 -8.01 -1.44
C GLY A 68 1.93 -7.11 -2.64
N LEU A 69 2.59 -5.94 -2.61
CA LEU A 69 2.71 -5.04 -3.75
C LEU A 69 3.61 -5.62 -4.85
N ILE A 70 3.19 -5.42 -6.10
CA ILE A 70 3.88 -5.98 -7.27
C ILE A 70 4.87 -4.96 -7.85
N CYS A 71 6.04 -5.41 -8.25
CA CYS A 71 6.97 -4.62 -9.05
C CYS A 71 7.39 -5.44 -10.27
N ASP A 72 7.31 -4.89 -11.48
CA ASP A 72 7.61 -5.61 -12.73
C ASP A 72 9.03 -6.19 -12.80
N ARG A 73 9.97 -5.57 -12.07
CA ARG A 73 11.36 -6.03 -11.99
C ARG A 73 11.56 -7.12 -10.94
N CYS A 74 10.92 -6.99 -9.79
CA CYS A 74 11.08 -7.94 -8.68
C CYS A 74 10.10 -9.13 -8.75
N ARG A 75 9.03 -9.04 -9.57
CA ARG A 75 8.01 -10.07 -9.85
C ARG A 75 7.43 -10.81 -8.61
N ARG A 76 7.20 -10.09 -7.49
CA ARG A 76 6.74 -10.51 -6.13
C ARG A 76 7.88 -11.03 -5.23
N GLU A 77 7.79 -11.07 -3.91
CA GLU A 77 6.89 -10.51 -2.88
C GLU A 77 7.60 -9.30 -2.22
N PRO A 78 6.92 -8.26 -1.69
CA PRO A 78 7.57 -7.50 -0.63
C PRO A 78 7.80 -8.48 0.51
N GLU A 79 9.03 -8.53 1.02
CA GLU A 79 9.31 -9.22 2.28
C GLU A 79 8.20 -8.88 3.28
N GLU A 80 7.78 -9.90 4.02
CA GLU A 80 6.87 -9.83 5.17
C GLU A 80 6.89 -8.43 5.75
N ARG A 81 5.70 -7.80 5.82
CA ARG A 81 5.42 -6.54 6.51
C ARG A 81 6.23 -6.55 7.82
N ALA A 82 7.45 -6.01 7.78
CA ALA A 82 8.52 -6.46 8.66
C ALA A 82 8.02 -6.38 10.09
N SER A 83 7.90 -7.54 10.74
CA SER A 83 7.44 -7.80 12.11
C SER A 83 7.18 -6.54 12.95
N ALA A 84 6.15 -5.75 12.61
CA ALA A 84 5.75 -4.58 13.39
C ALA A 84 4.91 -4.99 14.60
N PHE A 85 5.07 -6.25 15.01
CA PHE A 85 4.30 -6.95 16.03
C PHE A 85 5.20 -7.74 17.00
N ASP A 86 6.53 -7.52 16.98
CA ASP A 86 7.41 -7.89 18.10
C ASP A 86 7.56 -6.72 19.08
#